data_AF-A0A432ZL70-F1
#
_entry.id   AF-A0A432ZL70-F1
#
_cell.length_a   1.000
_cell.length_b   1.000
_cell.length_c   1.000
_cell.angle_alpha   90.00
_cell.angle_beta   90.00
_cell.angle_gamma   90.00
#
_symmetry.space_group_name_H-M   'P 1'
#
loop_
_entity.id
_entity.type
_entity.pdbx_description
1 polymer ?
#
loop_
_entity_poly.entity_id
_entity_poly.type
_entity_poly.pdbx_seq_one_letter_code
_entity_poly.pdbx_strand_id
1 'polypeptide(L)'
;MSYAVFFGRLIFALVWGAMLANFIWPFPGKAYAVFIILFAVLLSLHALQTLLFIGVYKQHVEWRRSDYLQILLFGVIGWLAIMQAQPSRREATNPEG
;
A
#
# COMPACT_ATOMS: atom_id res chain seq x y z
N MET A 1 -3.81 -16.68 2.89
CA MET A 1 -4.05 -15.23 2.81
C MET A 1 -5.49 -14.97 3.22
N SER A 2 -5.75 -14.04 4.14
CA SER A 2 -7.13 -13.68 4.49
C SER A 2 -7.84 -13.11 3.24
N TYR A 3 -9.02 -13.65 2.91
CA TYR A 3 -9.80 -13.21 1.74
C TYR A 3 -10.03 -11.69 1.73
N ALA A 4 -10.17 -11.07 2.90
CA ALA A 4 -10.33 -9.62 3.05
C ALA A 4 -9.11 -8.83 2.53
N VAL A 5 -7.88 -9.28 2.79
CA VAL A 5 -6.66 -8.63 2.29
C VAL A 5 -6.54 -8.77 0.78
N PHE A 6 -6.95 -9.92 0.25
CA PHE A 6 -6.97 -10.15 -1.20
C PHE A 6 -7.97 -9.23 -1.92
N PHE A 7 -9.22 -9.18 -1.46
CA PHE A 7 -10.23 -8.28 -2.04
C PHE A 7 -9.85 -6.81 -1.88
N GLY A 8 -9.31 -6.41 -0.73
CA GLY A 8 -8.82 -5.05 -0.50
C GLY A 8 -7.72 -4.64 -1.49
N ARG A 9 -6.75 -5.53 -1.75
CA ARG A 9 -5.69 -5.28 -2.75
C ARG A 9 -6.27 -5.19 -4.17
N LEU A 10 -7.25 -6.01 -4.50
CA LEU A 10 -7.89 -5.99 -5.83
C LEU A 10 -8.63 -4.68 -6.07
N ILE A 11 -9.41 -4.21 -5.10
CA ILE A 11 -10.12 -2.92 -5.20
C ILE A 11 -9.14 -1.77 -5.35
N PHE A 12 -8.10 -1.72 -4.51
CA PHE A 12 -7.07 -0.67 -4.63
C PHE A 12 -6.32 -0.74 -5.96
N ALA A 13 -6.03 -1.93 -6.49
CA ALA A 13 -5.43 -2.08 -7.80
C ALA A 13 -6.32 -1.49 -8.92
N LEU A 14 -7.64 -1.66 -8.83
CA LEU A 14 -8.58 -1.02 -9.75
C LEU A 14 -8.58 0.50 -9.61
N VAL A 15 -8.53 1.03 -8.38
CA VAL A 15 -8.45 2.48 -8.12
C VAL A 15 -7.17 3.06 -8.72
N TRP A 16 -6.00 2.45 -8.47
CA TRP A 16 -4.74 2.86 -9.10
C TRP A 16 -4.81 2.77 -10.62
N GLY A 17 -5.40 1.69 -11.15
CA GLY A 17 -5.62 1.52 -12.58
C GLY A 17 -6.43 2.66 -13.17
N ALA A 18 -7.54 3.05 -12.55
CA ALA A 18 -8.37 4.16 -13.01
C ALA A 18 -7.65 5.52 -12.91
N MET A 19 -6.90 5.76 -11.83
CA MET A 19 -6.14 7.00 -11.65
C MET A 19 -5.00 7.13 -12.67
N LEU A 20 -4.25 6.04 -12.92
CA LEU A 20 -3.19 6.00 -13.92
C LEU A 20 -3.73 6.04 -15.34
N ALA A 21 -4.88 5.39 -15.60
CA ALA A 21 -5.55 5.48 -16.89
C ALA A 21 -5.94 6.94 -17.21
N ASN A 22 -6.37 7.72 -16.22
CA ASN A 22 -6.67 9.15 -16.40
C ASN A 22 -5.44 9.98 -16.83
N PHE A 23 -4.21 9.53 -16.60
CA PHE A 23 -3.01 10.21 -17.12
C PHE A 23 -2.77 9.95 -18.62
N ILE A 24 -3.11 8.75 -19.11
CA ILE A 24 -2.91 8.36 -20.51
C ILE A 24 -4.14 8.75 -21.35
N TRP A 25 -5.33 8.56 -20.79
CA TRP A 25 -6.63 8.86 -21.39
C TRP A 25 -7.42 9.78 -20.45
N PRO A 26 -7.25 11.11 -20.57
CA PRO A 26 -7.87 12.06 -19.66
C PRO A 26 -9.40 11.98 -19.74
N PHE A 27 -10.05 11.88 -18.59
CA PHE A 27 -11.51 11.87 -18.54
C PHE A 27 -12.09 13.23 -18.96
N PRO A 28 -13.23 13.23 -19.68
CA PRO A 28 -13.80 14.45 -20.22
C PRO A 28 -14.24 15.42 -19.12
N GLY A 29 -14.10 16.72 -19.40
CA GLY A 29 -14.57 17.80 -18.53
C GLY A 29 -13.77 17.94 -17.23
N LYS A 30 -14.47 18.22 -16.12
CA LYS A 30 -13.84 18.46 -14.81
C LYS A 30 -13.33 17.19 -14.11
N ALA A 31 -13.71 16.02 -14.62
CA ALA A 31 -13.32 14.74 -14.04
C ALA A 31 -11.80 14.55 -14.03
N TYR A 32 -11.10 14.97 -15.09
CA TYR A 32 -9.64 14.91 -15.15
C TYR A 32 -8.98 15.64 -13.97
N ALA A 33 -9.34 16.90 -13.73
CA ALA A 33 -8.75 17.69 -12.65
C ALA A 33 -9.06 17.10 -11.26
N VAL A 34 -10.29 16.63 -11.06
CA VAL A 34 -10.68 15.97 -9.81
C VAL A 34 -9.86 14.70 -9.59
N PHE A 35 -9.67 13.86 -10.61
CA PHE A 35 -8.88 12.64 -10.50
C PHE A 35 -7.40 12.93 -10.23
N ILE A 36 -6.83 13.98 -10.81
CA ILE A 36 -5.45 14.41 -10.49
C ILE A 36 -5.31 14.86 -9.03
N ILE A 37 -6.27 15.65 -8.52
CA ILE A 37 -6.28 16.08 -7.11
C ILE A 37 -6.44 14.87 -6.19
N LEU A 38 -7.40 14.00 -6.46
CA LEU A 38 -7.62 12.77 -5.70
C LEU A 38 -6.38 11.87 -5.71
N PHE A 39 -5.69 11.75 -6.85
CA PHE A 39 -4.43 11.02 -6.95
C PHE A 39 -3.34 11.62 -6.06
N ALA A 40 -3.16 12.95 -6.11
CA ALA A 40 -2.19 13.65 -5.28
C ALA A 40 -2.48 13.50 -3.78
N VAL A 41 -3.76 13.63 -3.39
CA VAL A 41 -4.21 13.42 -2.00
C VAL A 41 -3.98 11.97 -1.58
N LEU A 42 -4.38 10.99 -2.39
CA LEU A 42 -4.20 9.57 -2.12
C LEU A 42 -2.73 9.24 -1.88
N LEU A 43 -1.85 9.66 -2.81
CA LEU A 43 -0.42 9.43 -2.72
C LEU A 43 0.18 10.09 -1.47
N SER A 44 -0.26 11.31 -1.14
CA SER A 44 0.23 12.05 0.04
C SER A 44 -0.19 11.37 1.34
N LEU A 45 -1.46 10.93 1.44
CA LEU A 45 -1.96 10.21 2.60
C LEU A 45 -1.24 8.88 2.77
N HIS A 46 -1.02 8.13 1.69
CA HIS A 46 -0.29 6.87 1.74
C HIS A 46 1.18 7.06 2.10
N ALA A 47 1.83 8.11 1.60
CA ALA A 47 3.20 8.45 1.97
C ALA A 47 3.29 8.80 3.46
N LEU A 48 2.39 9.67 3.95
CA LEU A 48 2.30 10.01 5.37
C LEU A 48 2.06 8.77 6.23
N GLN A 49 1.12 7.92 5.84
CA GLN A 49 0.82 6.68 6.54
C GLN A 49 2.03 5.73 6.57
N THR A 50 2.76 5.61 5.46
CA THR A 50 4.00 4.82 5.39
C THR A 50 5.05 5.37 6.36
N LEU A 51 5.24 6.70 6.38
CA LEU A 51 6.17 7.36 7.31
C LEU A 51 5.77 7.13 8.77
N LEU A 52 4.48 7.23 9.09
CA LEU A 52 3.97 6.98 10.44
C LEU A 52 4.21 5.52 10.86
N PHE A 53 3.92 4.54 10.00
CA PHE A 53 4.15 3.14 10.32
C PHE A 53 5.63 2.79 10.46
N ILE A 54 6.49 3.35 9.62
CA ILE A 54 7.94 3.20 9.81
C ILE A 54 8.34 3.82 11.14
N GLY A 55 7.98 5.09 11.40
CA GLY A 55 8.37 5.79 12.62
C GLY A 55 7.97 5.04 13.90
N VAL A 56 6.77 4.48 13.94
CA VAL A 56 6.24 3.78 15.12
C VAL A 56 6.73 2.33 15.21
N TYR A 57 6.81 1.60 14.10
CA TYR A 57 7.05 0.15 14.09
C TYR A 57 8.43 -0.27 13.58
N LYS A 58 9.36 0.66 13.32
CA LYS A 58 10.71 0.35 12.80
C LYS A 58 11.44 -0.72 13.62
N GLN A 59 11.33 -0.67 14.94
CA GLN A 59 12.06 -1.55 15.86
C GLN A 59 11.33 -2.86 16.17
N HIS A 60 10.06 -3.00 15.80
CA HIS A 60 9.20 -4.12 16.21
C HIS A 60 8.98 -5.15 15.09
N VAL A 61 9.36 -4.79 13.86
CA VAL A 61 8.98 -5.47 12.62
C VAL A 61 10.21 -5.59 11.73
N GLU A 62 10.39 -6.74 11.08
CA GLU A 62 11.42 -6.92 10.05
C GLU A 62 10.95 -6.30 8.73
N TRP A 63 11.51 -5.12 8.42
CA TRP A 63 11.21 -4.34 7.23
C TRP A 63 12.02 -4.81 6.02
N ARG A 64 11.35 -5.03 4.89
CA ARG A 64 11.95 -5.25 3.56
C ARG A 64 11.69 -4.03 2.67
N ARG A 65 12.55 -3.82 1.67
CA ARG A 65 12.39 -2.73 0.68
C ARG A 65 11.05 -2.78 -0.05
N SER A 66 10.50 -3.97 -0.28
CA SER A 66 9.18 -4.15 -0.91
C SER A 66 8.00 -3.79 0.00
N ASP A 67 8.20 -3.73 1.31
CA ASP A 67 7.13 -3.39 2.27
C ASP A 67 6.73 -1.92 2.17
N TYR A 68 7.71 -1.04 1.94
CA TYR A 68 7.50 0.39 1.71
C TYR A 68 6.57 0.63 0.52
N LEU A 69 6.81 -0.05 -0.60
CA LEU A 69 5.96 0.03 -1.80
C LEU A 69 4.57 -0.57 -1.55
N GLN A 70 4.48 -1.63 -0.74
CA GLN A 70 3.18 -2.23 -0.41
C GLN A 70 2.29 -1.28 0.39
N ILE A 71 2.83 -0.56 1.38
CA ILE A 71 2.05 0.43 2.14
C ILE A 71 1.76 1.65 1.26
N LEU A 72 2.70 2.09 0.43
CA LEU A 72 2.47 3.23 -0.46
C LEU A 72 1.34 2.96 -1.46
N LEU A 73 1.28 1.75 -2.05
CA LEU A 73 0.26 1.40 -3.02
C LEU A 73 -1.05 0.92 -2.36
N PHE A 74 -0.98 0.14 -1.28
CA PHE A 74 -2.18 -0.51 -0.71
C PHE A 74 -2.57 0.03 0.67
N GLY A 75 -1.90 1.07 1.17
CA GLY A 75 -2.20 1.72 2.44
C GLY A 75 -2.21 0.74 3.60
N VAL A 76 -3.31 0.74 4.37
CA VAL A 76 -3.50 -0.13 5.53
C VAL A 76 -3.53 -1.61 5.15
N ILE A 77 -4.05 -1.94 3.95
CA ILE A 77 -4.08 -3.33 3.49
C ILE A 77 -2.66 -3.86 3.25
N GLY A 78 -1.77 -3.02 2.70
CA GLY A 78 -0.35 -3.33 2.55
C GLY A 78 0.31 -3.58 3.90
N TRP A 79 0.00 -2.75 4.89
CA TRP A 79 0.47 -2.94 6.27
C TRP A 79 -0.03 -4.24 6.90
N LEU A 80 -1.31 -4.57 6.79
CA LEU A 80 -1.87 -5.83 7.30
C LEU A 80 -1.20 -7.04 6.65
N ALA A 81 -0.90 -6.96 5.34
CA ALA A 81 -0.16 -8.02 4.65
C ALA A 81 1.26 -8.19 5.19
N ILE A 82 1.96 -7.09 5.51
CA ILE A 82 3.29 -7.12 6.14
C ILE A 82 3.22 -7.77 7.51
N MET A 83 2.24 -7.38 8.33
CA MET A 83 2.03 -7.96 9.67
C MET A 83 1.77 -9.47 9.60
N GLN A 84 0.92 -9.92 8.66
CA GLN A 84 0.66 -11.35 8.46
C GLN A 84 1.90 -12.12 7.99
N ALA A 85 2.84 -11.47 7.31
CA ALA A 85 4.08 -12.09 6.85
C ALA A 85 5.20 -12.11 7.91
N GLN A 86 5.05 -11.39 9.04
CA GLN A 86 6.09 -11.33 10.08
C GLN A 86 6.41 -12.69 10.73
N PRO A 87 5.44 -13.55 11.10
CA PRO A 87 5.75 -14.83 11.74
C PRO A 87 6.66 -15.71 10.87
N SER A 88 6.33 -15.85 9.58
CA SER A 88 7.13 -16.62 8.63
C SER A 88 8.52 -16.01 8.35
N ARG A 89 8.68 -14.69 8.49
CA ARG A 89 9.99 -14.03 8.34
C ARG A 89 10.89 -14.30 9.55
N ARG A 90 10.34 -14.25 10.76
CA ARG A 90 11.07 -14.56 12.00
C ARG A 90 11.56 -16.01 12.03
N GLU A 91 10.77 -16.95 11.52
CA GLU A 91 11.17 -18.35 11.38
C GLU A 91 12.30 -18.52 10.35
N ALA A 92 12.25 -17.79 9.24
CA ALA A 92 13.32 -17.80 8.24
C ALA A 92 14.63 -17.14 8.71
N THR A 93 14.57 -16.22 9.69
CA THR A 93 15.77 -15.58 10.27
C THR A 93 16.32 -16.32 11.49
N ASN A 94 15.58 -17.28 12.05
CA ASN A 94 16.04 -18.16 13.12
C ASN A 94 15.59 -19.63 12.91
N PRO A 95 16.27 -20.39 12.05
CA PRO A 95 15.85 -21.75 11.67
C PRO A 95 16.11 -22.84 12.72
N GLU A 96 16.77 -22.53 13.85
CA GLU A 96 17.19 -23.51 14.88
C GLU A 96 16.45 -23.37 16.23
N GLY A 97 15.19 -22.91 16.22
CA GLY A 97 14.33 -22.95 17.42
C GLY A 97 13.92 -24.36 17.82
#